data_AF-A0A1F4DSE2-F1
#
_entry.id   AF-A0A1F4DSE2-F1
#
_cell.length_a   1.000
_cell.length_b   1.000
_cell.length_c   1.000
_cell.angle_alpha   90.00
_cell.angle_beta   90.00
_cell.angle_gamma   90.00
#
_symmetry.space_group_name_H-M   'P 1'
#
loop_
_entity.id
_entity.type
_entity.pdbx_description
1 polymer ?
#
loop_
_entity_poly.entity_id
_entity_poly.type
_entity_poly.pdbx_seq_one_letter_code
_entity_poly.pdbx_strand_id
1 'polypeptide(L)'
;MRLLTFLEYCAVVVGIIAMAAAKLFAIPKGFHLGLFLVGTGIALGGLESVVTRRMSFRTSSEAGEDYAGAPAALWGLMALLVGAAVIASAYLMDAGLWRTTVNYLTRRPGPVMAGLGLVVAGAGALLMFDRSGRRGVWRMLLVRIPKTIVGLVLVVAGLAGVALGVWEWFDPKDFDRIARGMWERFDLRAFDRFWKGMFGSRR
;
A
#
# COMPACT_ATOMS: atom_id res chain seq x y z
N MET A 1 -15.40 -15.31 -17.62
CA MET A 1 -14.27 -14.85 -16.78
C MET A 1 -12.97 -15.06 -17.54
N ARG A 2 -11.99 -14.16 -17.42
CA ARG A 2 -10.65 -14.42 -17.98
C ARG A 2 -9.99 -15.54 -17.18
N LEU A 3 -9.41 -16.52 -17.88
CA LEU A 3 -8.76 -17.69 -17.27
C LEU A 3 -7.66 -17.27 -16.27
N LEU A 4 -6.97 -16.17 -16.55
CA LEU A 4 -5.89 -15.65 -15.73
C LEU A 4 -6.38 -15.05 -14.40
N THR A 5 -7.44 -14.24 -14.43
CA THR A 5 -8.09 -13.72 -13.20
C THR A 5 -8.66 -14.84 -12.33
N PHE A 6 -9.18 -15.92 -12.94
CA PHE A 6 -9.60 -17.10 -12.19
C PHE A 6 -8.40 -17.79 -11.51
N LEU A 7 -7.28 -17.96 -12.23
CA LEU A 7 -6.06 -18.53 -11.68
C LEU A 7 -5.50 -17.71 -10.51
N GLU A 8 -5.51 -16.38 -10.61
CA GLU A 8 -5.08 -15.47 -9.52
C GLU A 8 -5.92 -15.66 -8.26
N TYR A 9 -7.24 -15.67 -8.41
CA TYR A 9 -8.16 -15.92 -7.29
C TYR A 9 -7.94 -17.31 -6.70
N CYS A 10 -7.79 -18.33 -7.54
CA CYS A 10 -7.48 -19.68 -7.08
C CYS A 10 -6.16 -19.73 -6.32
N ALA A 11 -5.10 -19.07 -6.80
CA ALA A 11 -3.81 -19.03 -6.12
C ALA A 11 -3.92 -18.40 -4.72
N VAL A 12 -4.66 -17.29 -4.60
CA VAL A 12 -4.89 -16.64 -3.30
C VAL A 12 -5.72 -17.53 -2.37
N VAL A 13 -6.83 -18.09 -2.86
CA VAL A 13 -7.73 -18.94 -2.06
C VAL A 13 -7.02 -20.22 -1.60
N VAL A 14 -6.35 -20.91 -2.52
CA VAL A 14 -5.56 -22.12 -2.21
C VAL A 14 -4.42 -21.79 -1.25
N GLY A 15 -3.75 -20.65 -1.42
CA GLY A 15 -2.72 -20.19 -0.50
C GLY A 15 -3.24 -19.98 0.92
N ILE A 16 -4.39 -19.31 1.07
CA ILE A 16 -5.06 -19.12 2.38
C ILE A 16 -5.45 -20.46 3.01
N ILE A 17 -6.04 -21.36 2.22
CA ILE A 17 -6.42 -22.71 2.70
C ILE A 17 -5.17 -23.48 3.14
N ALA A 18 -4.08 -23.43 2.37
CA ALA A 18 -2.83 -24.08 2.70
C ALA A 18 -2.23 -23.54 4.01
N MET A 19 -2.28 -22.22 4.24
CA MET A 19 -1.84 -21.61 5.50
C MET A 19 -2.69 -22.08 6.69
N ALA A 20 -4.02 -22.12 6.53
CA ALA A 20 -4.94 -22.59 7.57
C ALA A 20 -4.72 -24.09 7.86
N ALA A 21 -4.64 -24.92 6.83
CA ALA A 21 -4.37 -26.34 6.93
C ALA A 21 -3.00 -26.61 7.58
N ALA A 22 -1.95 -25.87 7.21
CA ALA A 22 -0.64 -26.02 7.82
C ALA A 22 -0.66 -25.72 9.33
N LYS A 23 -1.45 -24.74 9.76
CA LYS A 23 -1.62 -24.43 11.19
C LYS A 23 -2.40 -25.51 11.93
N LEU A 24 -3.43 -26.09 11.29
CA LEU A 24 -4.29 -27.10 11.90
C LEU A 24 -3.65 -28.51 11.94
N PHE A 25 -2.96 -28.89 10.87
CA PHE A 25 -2.38 -30.22 10.67
C PHE A 25 -0.87 -30.28 10.88
N ALA A 26 -0.26 -29.18 11.36
CA ALA A 26 1.19 -29.05 11.59
C ALA A 26 2.05 -29.47 10.38
N ILE A 27 1.59 -29.15 9.17
CA ILE A 27 2.27 -29.54 7.93
C ILE A 27 3.58 -28.76 7.82
N PRO A 28 4.74 -29.43 7.77
CA PRO A 28 6.03 -28.75 7.63
C PRO A 28 6.05 -27.94 6.34
N LYS A 29 6.49 -26.68 6.42
CA LYS A 29 6.57 -25.70 5.31
C LYS A 29 5.25 -25.31 4.64
N GLY A 30 4.11 -25.91 5.00
CA GLY A 30 2.81 -25.63 4.39
C GLY A 30 2.38 -24.16 4.53
N PHE A 31 2.74 -23.53 5.65
CA PHE A 31 2.45 -22.12 5.89
C PHE A 31 3.23 -21.19 4.94
N HIS A 32 4.53 -21.44 4.74
CA HIS A 32 5.38 -20.62 3.87
C HIS A 32 4.95 -20.75 2.41
N LEU A 33 4.64 -21.98 1.98
CA LEU A 33 4.16 -22.25 0.63
C LEU A 33 2.81 -21.60 0.36
N GLY A 34 1.89 -21.62 1.33
CA GLY A 34 0.62 -20.91 1.23
C GLY A 34 0.81 -19.39 1.14
N LEU A 35 1.70 -18.81 1.95
CA LEU A 35 2.02 -17.38 1.88
C LEU A 35 2.66 -17.00 0.54
N PHE A 36 3.56 -17.84 0.01
CA PHE A 36 4.15 -17.67 -1.31
C PHE A 36 3.10 -17.69 -2.42
N LEU A 37 2.13 -18.61 -2.37
CA LEU A 37 1.03 -18.69 -3.34
C LEU A 37 0.14 -17.43 -3.31
N VAL A 38 -0.18 -16.92 -2.12
CA VAL A 38 -0.91 -15.65 -1.98
C VAL A 38 -0.13 -14.50 -2.62
N GLY A 39 1.16 -14.36 -2.28
CA GLY A 39 2.01 -13.30 -2.86
C GLY A 39 2.14 -13.40 -4.38
N THR A 40 2.27 -14.63 -4.90
CA THR A 40 2.35 -14.90 -6.33
C THR A 40 1.04 -14.54 -7.05
N GLY A 41 -0.12 -14.90 -6.49
CA GLY A 41 -1.42 -14.50 -7.04
C GLY A 41 -1.59 -12.98 -7.12
N ILE A 42 -1.18 -12.26 -6.06
CA ILE A 42 -1.20 -10.79 -6.03
C ILE A 42 -0.24 -10.20 -7.07
N ALA A 43 0.98 -10.72 -7.16
CA ALA A 43 1.99 -10.24 -8.11
C ALA A 43 1.57 -10.48 -9.57
N LEU A 44 1.00 -11.65 -9.88
CA LEU A 44 0.47 -11.97 -11.21
C LEU A 44 -0.68 -11.04 -11.59
N GLY A 45 -1.61 -10.77 -10.67
CA GLY A 45 -2.65 -9.75 -10.87
C GLY A 45 -2.08 -8.36 -11.09
N GLY A 46 -1.02 -8.00 -10.38
CA GLY A 46 -0.31 -6.75 -10.62
C GLY A 46 0.29 -6.68 -12.02
N LEU A 47 0.97 -7.75 -12.44
CA LEU A 47 1.59 -7.86 -13.76
C LEU A 47 0.56 -7.81 -14.90
N GLU A 48 -0.56 -8.55 -14.78
CA GLU A 48 -1.66 -8.49 -15.76
C GLU A 48 -2.16 -7.05 -15.88
N SER A 49 -2.30 -6.34 -14.77
CA SER A 49 -2.79 -4.96 -14.79
C SER A 49 -1.86 -3.99 -15.50
N VAL A 50 -0.55 -4.14 -15.32
CA VAL A 50 0.47 -3.31 -16.00
C VAL A 50 0.49 -3.62 -17.50
N VAL A 51 0.50 -4.90 -17.87
CA VAL A 51 0.62 -5.33 -19.28
C VAL A 51 -0.66 -5.04 -20.06
N THR A 52 -1.81 -5.42 -19.51
CA THR A 52 -3.10 -5.27 -20.22
C THR A 52 -3.72 -3.90 -20.06
N ARG A 53 -3.16 -3.05 -19.17
CA ARG A 53 -3.70 -1.73 -18.80
C ARG A 53 -5.17 -1.78 -18.36
N ARG A 54 -5.59 -2.90 -17.77
CA ARG A 54 -6.92 -3.13 -17.19
C ARG A 54 -6.73 -3.63 -15.76
N MET A 55 -7.47 -3.08 -14.79
CA MET A 55 -7.35 -3.54 -13.40
C MET A 55 -7.68 -5.04 -13.26
N SER A 56 -6.78 -5.79 -12.64
CA SER A 56 -6.99 -7.17 -12.16
C SER A 56 -7.86 -7.20 -10.90
N PHE A 57 -8.31 -8.39 -10.49
CA PHE A 57 -9.23 -8.64 -9.35
C PHE A 57 -10.65 -8.05 -9.47
N ARG A 58 -11.15 -7.78 -10.68
CA ARG A 58 -12.56 -7.40 -10.90
C ARG A 58 -13.32 -8.40 -11.75
N THR A 59 -14.48 -8.81 -11.27
CA THR A 59 -15.35 -9.83 -11.86
C THR A 59 -16.26 -9.31 -12.98
N SER A 60 -16.45 -8.00 -13.12
CA SER A 60 -17.32 -7.42 -14.14
C SER A 60 -16.56 -6.85 -15.34
N SER A 61 -16.90 -7.31 -16.55
CA SER A 61 -16.33 -6.86 -17.83
C SER A 61 -16.83 -5.49 -18.29
N GLU A 62 -17.77 -4.87 -17.58
CA GLU A 62 -18.54 -3.70 -18.05
C GLU A 62 -18.05 -2.34 -17.52
N ALA A 63 -17.09 -2.27 -16.59
CA ALA A 63 -16.56 -1.00 -16.07
C ALA A 63 -15.39 -0.43 -16.90
N GLY A 64 -15.35 -0.75 -18.19
CA GLY A 64 -14.13 -0.82 -19.01
C GLY A 64 -13.48 0.48 -19.48
N GLU A 65 -14.08 1.66 -19.29
CA GLU A 65 -13.52 2.90 -19.86
C GLU A 65 -12.90 3.86 -18.83
N ASP A 66 -13.46 4.00 -17.62
CA ASP A 66 -13.00 5.02 -16.67
C ASP A 66 -11.69 4.66 -15.93
N TYR A 67 -11.32 3.38 -15.87
CA TYR A 67 -10.12 2.90 -15.15
C TYR A 67 -9.09 2.18 -16.04
N ALA A 68 -9.26 2.25 -17.37
CA ALA A 68 -8.27 1.74 -18.30
C ALA A 68 -7.06 2.68 -18.40
N GLY A 69 -5.88 2.14 -18.72
CA GLY A 69 -4.68 2.93 -18.94
C GLY A 69 -3.86 3.19 -17.67
N ALA A 70 -3.62 4.48 -17.36
CA ALA A 70 -2.74 4.89 -16.26
C ALA A 70 -3.21 4.42 -14.87
N PRO A 71 -4.51 4.42 -14.51
CA PRO A 71 -4.97 3.92 -13.22
C PRO A 71 -4.74 2.41 -13.05
N ALA A 72 -4.93 1.64 -14.11
CA ALA A 72 -4.65 0.20 -14.10
C ALA A 72 -3.16 -0.09 -13.93
N ALA A 73 -2.28 0.68 -14.56
CA ALA A 73 -0.83 0.54 -14.39
C ALA A 73 -0.38 0.89 -12.97
N LEU A 74 -0.92 1.96 -12.37
CA LEU A 74 -0.63 2.33 -10.98
C LEU A 74 -1.09 1.26 -9.99
N TRP A 75 -2.32 0.75 -10.15
CA TRP A 75 -2.83 -0.38 -9.38
C TRP A 75 -1.92 -1.61 -9.52
N GLY A 76 -1.54 -1.93 -10.76
CA GLY A 76 -0.68 -3.06 -11.05
C GLY A 76 0.69 -2.96 -10.38
N LEU A 77 1.29 -1.77 -10.39
CA LEU A 77 2.56 -1.51 -9.71
C LEU A 77 2.44 -1.67 -8.19
N MET A 78 1.37 -1.15 -7.59
CA MET A 78 1.10 -1.32 -6.16
C MET A 78 0.91 -2.80 -5.80
N ALA A 79 0.14 -3.54 -6.60
CA ALA A 79 -0.06 -4.98 -6.41
C ALA A 79 1.26 -5.75 -6.57
N LEU A 80 2.11 -5.41 -7.54
CA LEU A 80 3.43 -6.01 -7.69
C LEU A 80 4.32 -5.77 -6.47
N LEU A 81 4.34 -4.55 -5.93
CA LEU A 81 5.11 -4.23 -4.72
C LEU A 81 4.62 -5.04 -3.51
N VAL A 82 3.30 -5.12 -3.31
CA VAL A 82 2.71 -5.90 -2.22
C VAL A 82 2.98 -7.39 -2.42
N GLY A 83 2.76 -7.92 -3.62
CA GLY A 83 3.01 -9.32 -3.95
C GLY A 83 4.48 -9.70 -3.74
N ALA A 84 5.42 -8.87 -4.20
CA ALA A 84 6.84 -9.06 -3.98
C ALA A 84 7.21 -9.06 -2.49
N ALA A 85 6.64 -8.16 -1.68
CA ALA A 85 6.86 -8.12 -0.24
C ALA A 85 6.34 -9.39 0.45
N VAL A 86 5.16 -9.88 0.05
CA VAL A 86 4.58 -11.13 0.56
C VAL A 86 5.46 -12.33 0.19
N ILE A 87 5.90 -12.43 -1.08
CA ILE A 87 6.83 -13.48 -1.53
C ILE A 87 8.14 -13.42 -0.74
N ALA A 88 8.73 -12.25 -0.59
CA ALA A 88 9.97 -12.07 0.18
C ALA A 88 9.79 -12.50 1.65
N SER A 89 8.64 -12.17 2.26
CA SER A 89 8.34 -12.62 3.63
C SER A 89 8.26 -14.14 3.73
N ALA A 90 7.67 -14.83 2.75
CA ALA A 90 7.61 -16.29 2.72
C ALA A 90 9.01 -16.92 2.68
N TYR A 91 9.90 -16.39 1.82
CA TYR A 91 11.30 -16.83 1.76
C TYR A 91 12.07 -16.57 3.05
N LEU A 92 11.92 -15.38 3.64
CA LEU A 92 12.58 -15.04 4.90
C LEU A 92 12.11 -15.92 6.06
N MET A 93 10.84 -16.32 6.06
CA MET A 93 10.30 -17.23 7.06
C MET A 93 10.83 -18.66 6.87
N ASP A 94 10.89 -19.19 5.64
CA ASP A 94 11.46 -20.52 5.37
C ASP A 94 12.97 -20.58 5.69
N ALA A 95 13.71 -19.49 5.44
CA ALA A 95 15.13 -19.37 5.77
C ALA A 95 15.41 -19.11 7.27
N GLY A 96 14.38 -18.93 8.11
CA GLY A 96 14.53 -18.58 9.52
C GLY A 96 15.10 -17.17 9.77
N LEU A 97 15.24 -16.34 8.74
CA LEU A 97 15.81 -14.98 8.79
C LEU A 97 14.76 -13.90 9.09
N TRP A 98 13.48 -14.28 9.22
CA TRP A 98 12.37 -13.36 9.45
C TRP A 98 12.61 -12.44 10.65
N ARG A 99 12.96 -12.98 11.82
CA ARG A 99 13.19 -12.18 13.04
C ARG A 99 14.34 -11.19 12.87
N THR A 100 15.45 -11.62 12.26
CA THR A 100 16.62 -10.77 12.01
C THR A 100 16.27 -9.64 11.06
N THR A 101 15.52 -9.94 10.00
CA THR A 101 15.12 -8.94 9.00
C THR A 101 14.13 -7.94 9.58
N VAL A 102 13.12 -8.39 10.33
CA VAL A 102 12.18 -7.49 11.02
C VAL A 102 12.93 -6.61 12.00
N ASN A 103 13.83 -7.16 12.82
CA ASN A 103 14.64 -6.36 13.75
C ASN A 103 15.51 -5.32 13.04
N TYR A 104 16.06 -5.67 11.87
CA TYR A 104 16.81 -4.73 11.03
C TYR A 104 15.91 -3.61 10.50
N LEU A 105 14.74 -3.95 9.94
CA LEU A 105 13.77 -2.98 9.41
C LEU A 105 13.16 -2.10 10.50
N THR A 106 12.99 -2.61 11.73
CA THR A 106 12.54 -1.77 12.87
C THR A 106 13.61 -0.76 13.27
N ARG A 107 14.89 -1.10 13.13
CA ARG A 107 16.01 -0.18 13.41
C ARG A 107 16.29 0.78 12.25
N ARG A 108 15.95 0.38 11.03
CA ARG A 108 16.11 1.18 9.81
C ARG A 108 14.81 1.12 9.01
N PRO A 109 13.78 1.88 9.39
CA PRO A 109 12.49 1.87 8.72
C PRO A 109 12.52 2.45 7.29
N GLY A 110 13.61 3.07 6.85
CA GLY A 110 13.72 3.71 5.54
C GLY A 110 13.19 2.91 4.33
N PRO A 111 13.60 1.63 4.12
CA PRO A 111 13.05 0.76 3.08
C PRO A 111 11.52 0.61 3.15
N VAL A 112 10.98 0.46 4.36
CA VAL A 112 9.55 0.25 4.60
C VAL A 112 8.79 1.56 4.37
N MET A 113 9.33 2.68 4.84
CA MET A 113 8.78 4.02 4.59
C MET A 113 8.73 4.33 3.10
N ALA A 114 9.77 3.97 2.34
CA ALA A 114 9.77 4.16 0.90
C ALA A 114 8.73 3.29 0.20
N GLY A 115 8.66 2.00 0.54
CA GLY A 115 7.64 1.09 -0.02
C GLY A 115 6.21 1.55 0.28
N LEU A 116 5.91 1.84 1.56
CA LEU A 116 4.59 2.33 1.98
C LEU A 116 4.28 3.70 1.38
N GLY A 117 5.24 4.62 1.35
CA GLY A 117 5.09 5.94 0.74
C GLY A 117 4.69 5.84 -0.74
N LEU A 118 5.29 4.91 -1.49
CA LEU A 118 4.93 4.67 -2.89
C LEU A 118 3.52 4.11 -3.03
N VAL A 119 3.11 3.17 -2.17
CA VAL A 119 1.73 2.64 -2.14
C VAL A 119 0.73 3.75 -1.79
N VAL A 120 1.04 4.59 -0.79
CA VAL A 120 0.19 5.72 -0.38
C VAL A 120 0.07 6.76 -1.49
N ALA A 121 1.18 7.08 -2.17
CA ALA A 121 1.16 8.00 -3.30
C ALA A 121 0.34 7.44 -4.47
N GLY A 122 0.49 6.15 -4.76
CA GLY A 122 -0.32 5.45 -5.76
C GLY A 122 -1.81 5.48 -5.43
N ALA A 123 -2.18 5.22 -4.17
CA ALA A 123 -3.57 5.30 -3.71
C ALA A 123 -4.14 6.74 -3.83
N GLY A 124 -3.36 7.75 -3.46
CA GLY A 124 -3.72 9.16 -3.64
C GLY A 124 -3.95 9.52 -5.10
N ALA A 125 -3.07 9.06 -6.00
CA ALA A 125 -3.22 9.25 -7.44
C ALA A 125 -4.48 8.57 -7.98
N LEU A 126 -4.75 7.32 -7.56
CA LEU A 126 -5.97 6.59 -7.94
C LEU A 126 -7.25 7.30 -7.50
N LEU A 127 -7.26 7.90 -6.30
CA LEU A 127 -8.39 8.71 -5.81
C LEU A 127 -8.66 9.93 -6.71
N MET A 128 -7.62 10.50 -7.31
CA MET A 128 -7.76 11.64 -8.24
C MET A 128 -8.24 11.21 -9.62
N PHE A 129 -7.94 9.98 -10.05
CA PHE A 129 -8.36 9.42 -11.34
C PHE A 129 -9.80 8.93 -11.39
N ASP A 130 -10.43 8.70 -10.23
CA ASP A 130 -11.82 8.26 -10.15
C ASP A 130 -12.78 9.31 -10.72
N ARG A 131 -13.20 9.08 -11.97
CA ARG A 131 -14.25 9.83 -12.69
C ARG A 131 -15.62 9.23 -12.45
N SER A 132 -16.00 8.95 -11.21
CA SER A 132 -17.36 8.51 -10.89
C SER A 132 -18.41 9.52 -11.38
N GLY A 133 -19.04 9.19 -12.51
CA GLY A 133 -20.40 9.56 -12.93
C GLY A 133 -20.76 11.05 -12.93
N ARG A 134 -20.74 11.66 -14.12
CA ARG A 134 -21.40 12.95 -14.39
C ARG A 134 -22.86 12.91 -13.94
N ARG A 135 -23.23 13.68 -12.90
CA ARG A 135 -24.53 14.36 -12.73
C ARG A 135 -24.54 15.15 -11.41
N GLY A 136 -24.57 16.48 -11.53
CA GLY A 136 -24.83 17.44 -10.43
C GLY A 136 -23.61 18.28 -10.00
N VAL A 137 -23.72 19.61 -10.15
CA VAL A 137 -22.71 20.61 -9.69
C VAL A 137 -22.44 20.49 -8.20
N TRP A 138 -23.47 20.20 -7.40
CA TRP A 138 -23.37 19.98 -5.95
C TRP A 138 -22.55 18.75 -5.58
N ARG A 139 -22.66 17.65 -6.34
CA ARG A 139 -21.87 16.43 -6.11
C ARG A 139 -20.40 16.64 -6.53
N MET A 140 -20.16 17.48 -7.54
CA MET A 140 -18.82 17.89 -7.94
C MET A 140 -18.14 18.75 -6.86
N LEU A 141 -18.84 19.73 -6.27
CA LEU A 141 -18.29 20.57 -5.20
C LEU A 141 -18.08 19.82 -3.88
N LEU A 142 -19.07 19.03 -3.42
CA LEU A 142 -19.03 18.42 -2.08
C LEU A 142 -18.26 17.09 -2.01
N VAL A 143 -18.12 16.36 -3.12
CA VAL A 143 -17.46 15.04 -3.10
C VAL A 143 -16.14 15.07 -3.88
N ARG A 144 -16.10 15.72 -5.04
CA ARG A 144 -14.91 15.67 -5.91
C ARG A 144 -13.78 16.53 -5.38
N ILE A 145 -14.07 17.76 -4.96
CA ILE A 145 -13.02 18.68 -4.46
C ILE A 145 -12.35 18.13 -3.19
N PRO A 146 -13.09 17.71 -2.14
CA PRO A 146 -12.46 17.11 -0.97
C PRO A 146 -11.69 15.84 -1.32
N LYS A 147 -12.21 14.99 -2.21
CA LYS A 147 -11.53 13.78 -2.66
C LYS A 147 -10.22 14.08 -3.39
N THR A 148 -10.18 15.10 -4.25
CA THR A 148 -8.94 15.51 -4.93
C THR A 148 -7.94 16.16 -3.98
N ILE A 149 -8.41 16.92 -2.98
CA ILE A 149 -7.54 17.49 -1.94
C ILE A 149 -6.94 16.35 -1.11
N VAL A 150 -7.76 15.39 -0.67
CA VAL A 150 -7.30 14.20 0.06
C VAL A 150 -6.32 13.39 -0.79
N GLY A 151 -6.63 13.17 -2.08
CA GLY A 151 -5.74 12.50 -3.02
C GLY A 151 -4.40 13.22 -3.17
N LEU A 152 -4.41 14.54 -3.32
CA LEU A 152 -3.19 15.36 -3.40
C LEU A 152 -2.38 15.29 -2.10
N VAL A 153 -3.04 15.40 -0.95
CA VAL A 153 -2.39 15.27 0.36
C VAL A 153 -1.75 13.89 0.51
N LEU A 154 -2.42 12.83 0.07
CA LEU A 154 -1.86 11.47 0.07
C LEU A 154 -0.67 11.33 -0.88
N VAL A 155 -0.73 11.92 -2.07
CA VAL A 155 0.41 11.93 -3.02
C VAL A 155 1.61 12.64 -2.39
N VAL A 156 1.40 13.84 -1.84
CA VAL A 156 2.46 14.62 -1.20
C VAL A 156 3.02 13.89 0.02
N ALA A 157 2.16 13.35 0.88
CA ALA A 157 2.58 12.58 2.05
C ALA A 157 3.33 11.29 1.66
N GLY A 158 2.87 10.59 0.61
CA GLY A 158 3.52 9.40 0.10
C GLY A 158 4.90 9.70 -0.49
N LEU A 159 5.02 10.75 -1.31
CA LEU A 159 6.31 11.20 -1.86
C LEU A 159 7.26 11.69 -0.76
N ALA A 160 6.76 12.38 0.25
CA ALA A 160 7.55 12.76 1.42
C ALA A 160 8.04 11.51 2.17
N GLY A 161 7.19 10.50 2.36
CA GLY A 161 7.58 9.22 2.94
C GLY A 161 8.66 8.49 2.12
N VAL A 162 8.57 8.53 0.80
CA VAL A 162 9.62 8.01 -0.10
C VAL A 162 10.92 8.79 0.07
N ALA A 163 10.88 10.12 0.04
CA ALA A 163 12.06 10.95 0.20
C ALA A 163 12.73 10.75 1.56
N LEU A 164 11.95 10.69 2.64
CA LEU A 164 12.45 10.40 3.99
C LEU A 164 13.05 8.99 4.07
N GLY A 165 12.38 7.99 3.50
CA GLY A 165 12.87 6.61 3.53
C GLY A 165 14.14 6.41 2.72
N VAL A 166 14.25 7.06 1.56
CA VAL A 166 15.47 7.08 0.74
C VAL A 166 16.59 7.82 1.45
N TRP A 167 16.29 8.97 2.05
CA TRP A 167 17.29 9.75 2.80
C TRP A 167 17.84 8.96 3.99
N GLU A 168 16.99 8.31 4.78
CA GLU A 168 17.42 7.45 5.88
C GLU A 168 18.30 6.28 5.39
N TRP A 169 18.03 5.75 4.19
CA TRP A 169 18.84 4.70 3.59
C TRP A 169 20.26 5.19 3.27
N PHE A 170 20.40 6.38 2.66
CA PHE A 170 21.69 6.93 2.25
C PHE A 170 22.49 7.51 3.44
N ASP A 171 21.87 8.32 4.29
CA ASP A 171 22.52 9.03 5.40
C ASP A 171 21.78 8.86 6.74
N PRO A 172 21.85 7.67 7.36
CA PRO A 172 21.11 7.36 8.58
C PRO A 172 21.51 8.25 9.78
N LYS A 173 22.79 8.66 9.86
CA LYS A 173 23.29 9.45 10.99
C LYS A 173 22.72 10.87 11.04
N ASP A 174 22.59 11.50 9.88
CA ASP A 174 22.04 12.85 9.78
C ASP A 174 20.51 12.85 9.89
N PHE A 175 19.86 11.81 9.35
CA PHE A 175 18.44 11.57 9.57
C PHE A 175 18.12 11.44 11.07
N ASP A 176 18.85 10.60 11.82
CA ASP A 176 18.61 10.39 13.26
C ASP A 176 18.83 11.67 14.09
N ARG A 177 19.77 12.53 13.67
CA ARG A 177 20.03 13.82 14.34
C ARG A 177 18.86 14.78 14.13
N ILE A 178 18.38 14.87 12.89
CA ILE A 178 17.29 15.78 12.50
C ILE A 178 15.95 15.27 13.04
N ALA A 179 15.67 13.97 12.96
CA ALA A 179 14.45 13.36 13.48
C ALA A 179 14.31 13.59 14.99
N ARG A 180 15.39 13.40 15.76
CA ARG A 180 15.40 13.71 17.20
C ARG A 180 15.13 15.19 17.46
N GLY A 181 15.81 16.09 16.75
CA GLY A 181 15.57 17.53 16.89
C GLY A 181 14.17 17.97 16.46
N MET A 182 13.55 17.29 15.51
CA MET A 182 12.16 17.54 15.10
C MET A 182 11.18 17.07 16.17
N TRP A 183 11.35 15.86 16.72
CA TRP A 183 10.50 15.34 17.81
C TRP A 183 10.58 16.19 19.08
N GLU A 184 11.77 16.72 19.41
CA GLU A 184 11.93 17.65 20.54
C GLU A 184 11.23 19.00 20.30
N ARG A 185 11.13 19.44 19.04
CA ARG A 185 10.44 20.68 18.66
C ARG A 185 8.93 20.49 18.43
N PHE A 186 8.49 19.29 18.09
CA PHE A 186 7.09 18.94 17.90
C PHE A 186 6.43 18.76 19.27
N ASP A 187 6.20 19.87 19.98
CA ASP A 187 5.46 19.87 21.24
C ASP A 187 4.00 19.47 20.95
N LEU A 188 3.67 18.20 21.18
CA LEU A 188 2.29 17.69 21.10
C LEU A 188 1.33 18.51 21.98
N ARG A 189 1.84 19.20 23.01
CA ARG A 189 1.05 20.12 23.85
C ARG A 189 0.79 21.46 23.16
N ALA A 190 1.64 21.93 22.26
CA ALA A 190 1.38 23.10 21.43
C ALA A 190 0.29 22.79 20.38
N PHE A 191 0.32 21.59 19.80
CA PHE A 191 -0.71 21.12 18.88
C PHE A 191 -2.08 20.91 19.60
N ASP A 192 -2.07 20.33 20.79
CA ASP A 192 -3.28 20.18 21.63
C ASP A 192 -3.86 21.54 22.06
N ARG A 193 -3.00 22.51 22.41
CA ARG A 193 -3.42 23.90 22.70
C ARG A 193 -4.02 24.59 21.48
N PHE A 194 -3.44 24.40 20.30
CA PHE A 194 -3.97 24.94 19.04
C PHE A 194 -5.35 24.35 18.71
N TRP A 195 -5.51 23.03 18.83
CA TRP A 195 -6.81 22.36 18.61
C TRP A 195 -7.88 22.77 19.61
N LYS A 196 -7.53 22.85 20.90
CA LYS A 196 -8.44 23.35 21.95
C LYS A 196 -8.77 24.82 21.76
N GLY A 197 -7.84 25.65 21.27
CA GLY A 197 -8.13 27.05 20.93
C GLY A 197 -9.08 27.20 19.75
N MET A 198 -8.95 26.34 18.73
CA MET A 198 -9.76 26.41 17.51
C MET A 198 -11.18 25.85 17.69
N PHE A 199 -11.36 24.81 18.51
CA PHE A 199 -12.65 24.14 18.71
C PHE A 199 -13.25 24.33 20.11
N GLY A 200 -12.54 24.97 21.05
CA GLY A 200 -12.93 25.13 22.45
C GLY A 200 -13.66 26.43 22.79
N SER A 201 -14.01 27.27 21.82
CA SER A 201 -14.86 28.45 22.04
C SER A 201 -16.24 28.23 21.41
N ARG A 202 -17.14 27.63 22.19
CA ARG A 202 -18.61 27.82 22.15
C ARG A 202 -19.25 26.93 23.22
N ARG A 203 -19.28 27.45 24.44
CA ARG A 203 -20.42 27.28 25.34
C ARG A 203 -20.86 28.67 25.76
#